data_AF-A0A212KFP5-F1
#
_entry.id   AF-A0A212KFP5-F1
#
_cell.length_a   1.000
_cell.length_b   1.000
_cell.length_c   1.000
_cell.angle_alpha   90.00
_cell.angle_beta   90.00
_cell.angle_gamma   90.00
#
_symmetry.space_group_name_H-M   'P 1'
#
loop_
_entity.id
_entity.type
_entity.pdbx_description
1 polymer ?
#
loop_
_entity_poly.entity_id
_entity_poly.type
_entity_poly.pdbx_seq_one_letter_code
_entity_poly.pdbx_strand_id
1 'polypeptide(L)'
;MPHDTPLLRLDRNTHSLVAIRRALHDFAATAPMDVASDGSRYAIFSLTESQTPEHFCKELLDCIIEHEIRLDLEKKYGAIRQIIVEQAIRPVDDDALAEKISASLADSEP
;
A
#
# COMPACT_ATOMS: atom_id res chain seq x y z
N MET A 1 24.78 17.69 -22.11
CA MET A 1 23.88 18.42 -21.20
C MET A 1 23.45 17.42 -20.16
N PRO A 2 23.71 17.59 -18.85
CA PRO A 2 23.15 16.67 -17.87
C PRO A 2 21.63 16.86 -17.93
N HIS A 3 20.92 15.82 -18.32
CA HIS A 3 19.46 15.81 -18.29
C HIS A 3 19.06 15.89 -16.82
N ASP A 4 18.43 17.00 -16.43
CA ASP A 4 17.77 17.13 -15.13
C ASP A 4 16.73 16.02 -15.05
N THR A 5 17.10 14.92 -14.40
CA THR A 5 16.20 13.81 -14.17
C THR A 5 15.05 14.34 -13.33
N PRO A 6 13.79 14.26 -13.78
CA PRO A 6 12.68 14.77 -13.00
C PRO A 6 12.62 14.02 -11.68
N LEU A 7 12.75 14.76 -10.58
CA LEU A 7 12.73 14.22 -9.22
C LEU A 7 11.33 14.37 -8.65
N LEU A 8 10.66 13.25 -8.41
CA LEU A 8 9.41 13.24 -7.64
C LEU A 8 9.75 13.19 -6.15
N ARG A 9 9.08 14.03 -5.35
CA ARG A 9 9.22 14.08 -3.89
C ARG A 9 7.90 13.74 -3.24
N LEU A 10 7.86 12.66 -2.46
CA LEU A 10 6.66 12.25 -1.71
C LEU A 10 6.88 12.43 -0.21
N ASP A 11 5.95 13.09 0.46
CA ASP A 11 5.97 13.31 1.91
C ASP A 11 5.57 12.02 2.67
N ARG A 12 6.48 11.51 3.50
CA ARG A 12 6.31 10.29 4.30
C ARG A 12 5.34 10.44 5.48
N ASN A 13 4.88 11.65 5.77
CA ASN A 13 3.85 11.91 6.78
C ASN A 13 2.44 11.95 6.19
N THR A 14 2.33 12.12 4.87
CA THR A 14 1.04 12.03 4.18
C THR A 14 0.74 10.60 3.80
N HIS A 15 1.77 9.84 3.38
CA HIS A 15 1.60 8.48 2.93
C HIS A 15 2.41 7.46 3.72
N SER A 16 1.82 6.29 3.96
CA SER A 16 2.48 5.16 4.60
C SER A 16 3.68 4.67 3.78
N LEU A 17 4.83 4.50 4.44
CA LEU A 17 6.02 3.90 3.83
C LEU A 17 5.77 2.52 3.23
N VAL A 18 4.86 1.75 3.83
CA VAL A 18 4.49 0.43 3.33
C VAL A 18 3.74 0.55 2.01
N ALA A 19 2.79 1.50 1.91
CA ALA A 19 2.06 1.76 0.68
C ALA A 19 2.98 2.28 -0.43
N ILE A 20 3.87 3.23 -0.11
CA ILE A 20 4.88 3.73 -1.04
C ILE A 20 5.73 2.57 -1.57
N ARG A 21 6.27 1.70 -0.70
CA ARG A 21 7.09 0.56 -1.14
C ARG A 21 6.33 -0.45 -1.99
N ARG A 22 5.07 -0.75 -1.65
CA ARG A 22 4.22 -1.66 -2.43
C ARG A 22 3.91 -1.08 -3.81
N ALA A 23 3.52 0.19 -3.87
CA ALA A 23 3.29 0.89 -5.12
C ALA A 23 4.53 0.87 -6.00
N LEU A 24 5.69 1.19 -5.43
CA LEU A 24 6.96 1.17 -6.17
C LEU A 24 7.34 -0.22 -6.66
N HIS A 25 7.06 -1.29 -5.91
CA HIS A 25 7.33 -2.65 -6.39
C HIS A 25 6.47 -2.98 -7.60
N ASP A 26 5.18 -2.64 -7.57
CA ASP A 26 4.26 -2.88 -8.68
C ASP A 26 4.61 -2.00 -9.90
N PHE A 27 5.02 -0.77 -9.64
CA PHE A 27 5.43 0.18 -10.69
C PHE A 27 6.86 -0.06 -11.20
N ALA A 28 7.75 -0.66 -10.42
CA ALA A 28 9.12 -0.99 -10.85
C ALA A 28 9.14 -2.00 -12.00
N ALA A 29 8.08 -2.80 -12.13
CA ALA A 29 7.87 -3.69 -13.27
C ALA A 29 7.67 -2.92 -14.59
N THR A 30 7.16 -1.68 -14.52
CA THR A 30 6.86 -0.83 -15.69
C THR A 30 7.83 0.33 -15.87
N ALA A 31 8.42 0.83 -14.79
CA ALA A 31 9.40 1.92 -14.79
C ALA A 31 10.41 1.74 -13.64
N PRO A 32 11.69 1.42 -13.94
CA PRO A 32 12.70 1.28 -12.90
C PRO A 32 12.91 2.63 -12.19
N MET A 33 12.73 2.62 -10.88
CA MET A 33 12.87 3.78 -10.00
C MET A 33 13.88 3.47 -8.90
N ASP A 34 14.79 4.41 -8.65
CA ASP A 34 15.64 4.37 -7.47
C ASP A 34 15.02 5.18 -6.33
N VAL A 35 15.01 4.59 -5.14
CA VAL A 35 14.52 5.25 -3.92
C VAL A 35 15.72 5.79 -3.16
N ALA A 36 15.94 7.09 -3.25
CA ALA A 36 16.88 7.76 -2.35
C ALA A 36 16.12 8.24 -1.10
N SER A 37 16.58 7.81 0.07
CA SER A 37 16.23 8.46 1.34
C SER A 37 17.37 9.39 1.70
N ASP A 38 17.10 10.69 1.68
CA ASP A 38 18.07 11.73 2.03
C ASP A 38 18.12 12.01 3.55
N GLY A 39 17.54 11.14 4.37
CA GLY A 39 17.35 11.38 5.81
C GLY A 39 16.28 12.42 6.13
N SER A 40 15.59 12.97 5.13
CA SER A 40 14.48 13.91 5.28
C SER A 40 13.12 13.20 5.31
N ARG A 41 12.07 14.02 5.48
CA ARG A 41 10.65 13.65 5.43
C ARG A 41 10.21 13.14 4.05
N TYR A 42 11.03 13.27 3.02
CA TYR A 42 10.66 12.95 1.64
C TYR A 42 11.28 11.65 1.15
N ALA A 43 10.54 10.92 0.32
CA ALA A 43 11.10 9.91 -0.57
C ALA A 43 11.34 10.56 -1.94
N ILE A 44 12.54 10.41 -2.50
CA ILE A 44 12.94 10.98 -3.79
C ILE A 44 13.04 9.88 -4.83
N PHE A 45 12.44 10.10 -5.99
CA PHE A 45 12.41 9.16 -7.12
C PHE A 45 12.99 9.81 -8.38
N SER A 46 13.88 9.08 -9.05
CA SER A 46 14.38 9.41 -10.38
C SER A 46 13.57 8.68 -11.45
N LEU A 47 13.03 9.43 -12.42
CA LEU A 47 12.36 8.85 -13.60
C LEU A 47 13.37 8.56 -14.69
N THR A 48 13.38 7.33 -15.21
CA THR A 48 14.13 6.99 -16.43
C THR A 48 13.37 7.49 -17.66
N GLU A 49 14.09 8.20 -18.52
CA GLU A 49 13.59 9.04 -19.62
C GLU A 49 12.65 8.32 -20.59
N SER A 50 11.32 8.48 -20.46
CA SER A 50 10.38 8.33 -21.59
C SER A 50 8.94 8.78 -21.31
N GLN A 51 8.57 9.12 -20.07
CA GLN A 51 7.19 9.45 -19.73
C GLN A 51 6.99 10.93 -19.43
N THR A 52 5.82 11.48 -19.78
CA THR A 52 5.45 12.84 -19.37
C THR A 52 5.34 12.86 -17.83
N PRO A 53 6.09 13.74 -17.14
CA PRO A 53 6.19 13.71 -15.68
C PRO A 53 4.83 13.74 -14.98
N GLU A 54 3.88 14.49 -15.53
CA GLU A 54 2.54 14.69 -14.96
C GLU A 54 1.69 13.42 -14.95
N HIS A 55 1.70 12.66 -16.05
CA HIS A 55 0.92 11.42 -16.14
C HIS A 55 1.52 10.34 -15.23
N PHE A 56 2.85 10.22 -15.26
CA PHE A 56 3.59 9.32 -14.39
C PHE A 56 3.31 9.60 -12.91
N CYS A 57 3.40 10.87 -12.49
CA CYS A 57 3.16 11.25 -11.10
C CYS A 57 1.74 10.92 -10.66
N LYS A 58 0.75 11.13 -11.53
CA LYS A 58 -0.64 10.80 -11.24
C LYS A 58 -0.82 9.29 -11.04
N GLU A 59 -0.34 8.46 -11.97
CA GLU A 59 -0.51 7.01 -11.88
C GLU A 59 0.19 6.42 -10.65
N LEU A 60 1.38 6.93 -10.31
CA LEU A 60 2.09 6.50 -9.11
C LEU A 60 1.32 6.91 -7.84
N LEU A 61 0.78 8.13 -7.78
CA LEU A 61 -0.03 8.58 -6.65
C LEU A 61 -1.32 7.76 -6.50
N ASP A 62 -2.02 7.49 -7.61
CA ASP A 62 -3.22 6.65 -7.63
C ASP A 62 -2.89 5.24 -7.11
N CYS A 63 -1.75 4.67 -7.51
CA CYS A 63 -1.27 3.37 -7.02
C CYS A 63 -0.93 3.39 -5.52
N ILE A 64 -0.30 4.46 -5.01
CA ILE A 64 -0.01 4.62 -3.59
C ILE A 64 -1.32 4.66 -2.79
N ILE A 65 -2.28 5.48 -3.21
CA ILE A 65 -3.59 5.61 -2.55
C ILE A 65 -4.32 4.27 -2.52
N GLU A 66 -4.28 3.50 -3.62
CA GLU A 66 -4.88 2.17 -3.66
C GLU A 66 -4.27 1.23 -2.59
N HIS A 67 -2.93 1.23 -2.48
CA HIS A 67 -2.24 0.43 -1.46
C HIS A 67 -2.51 0.90 -0.04
N GLU A 68 -2.71 2.20 0.19
CA GLU A 68 -3.13 2.73 1.49
C GLU A 68 -4.53 2.26 1.88
N ILE A 69 -5.50 2.40 0.96
CA ILE A 69 -6.86 1.92 1.18
C ILE A 69 -6.83 0.41 1.46
N ARG A 70 -6.05 -0.37 0.70
CA ARG A 70 -5.91 -1.81 0.91
C ARG A 70 -5.35 -2.13 2.30
N LEU A 71 -4.31 -1.41 2.74
CA LEU A 71 -3.73 -1.60 4.07
C LEU A 71 -4.73 -1.25 5.19
N ASP A 72 -5.51 -0.19 5.03
CA ASP A 72 -6.49 0.21 6.04
C ASP A 72 -7.69 -0.73 6.08
N LEU A 73 -8.14 -1.23 4.92
CA LEU A 73 -9.14 -2.30 4.85
C LEU A 73 -8.61 -3.60 5.45
N GLU A 74 -7.34 -3.94 5.23
CA GLU A 74 -6.71 -5.13 5.81
C GLU A 74 -6.62 -5.03 7.33
N LYS A 75 -6.25 -3.88 7.89
CA LYS A 75 -6.29 -3.65 9.34
C LYS A 75 -7.69 -3.78 9.91
N LYS A 76 -8.69 -3.19 9.24
CA LYS A 76 -10.06 -3.11 9.76
C LYS A 76 -10.86 -4.40 9.58
N TYR A 77 -10.59 -5.15 8.50
CA TYR A 77 -11.43 -6.27 8.08
C TYR A 77 -10.64 -7.56 7.79
N GLY A 78 -9.32 -7.57 8.00
CA GLY A 78 -8.47 -8.72 7.73
C GLY A 78 -8.88 -9.97 8.50
N ALA A 79 -9.24 -9.81 9.77
CA ALA A 79 -9.71 -10.91 10.62
C ALA A 79 -11.05 -11.48 10.12
N ILE A 80 -12.02 -10.62 9.75
CA ILE A 80 -13.29 -11.05 9.15
C ILE A 80 -13.05 -11.80 7.84
N ARG A 81 -12.18 -11.27 6.97
CA ARG A 81 -11.81 -11.96 5.72
C ARG A 81 -11.24 -13.35 5.99
N GLN A 82 -10.38 -13.49 7.00
CA GLN A 82 -9.82 -14.77 7.38
C GLN A 82 -10.89 -15.75 7.85
N ILE A 83 -11.85 -15.30 8.67
CA ILE A 83 -12.99 -16.12 9.12
C ILE A 83 -13.82 -16.61 7.93
N ILE A 84 -14.12 -15.75 6.95
CA ILE A 84 -14.87 -16.12 5.73
C ILE A 84 -14.12 -17.20 4.94
N VAL A 85 -12.81 -17.02 4.74
CA VAL A 85 -11.98 -17.98 4.00
C VAL A 85 -11.89 -19.31 4.74
N GLU A 86 -11.69 -19.28 6.07
CA GLU A 86 -11.68 -20.48 6.90
C GLU A 86 -13.00 -21.24 6.80
N GLN A 87 -14.14 -20.56 6.89
CA GLN A 87 -15.46 -21.18 6.74
C GLN A 87 -15.66 -21.82 5.35
N ALA A 88 -15.16 -21.19 4.29
CA ALA A 88 -15.27 -21.72 2.93
C ALA A 88 -14.41 -22.98 2.71
N ILE A 89 -13.25 -23.08 3.38
CA ILE A 89 -12.31 -24.20 3.22
C ILE A 89 -12.60 -25.32 4.21
N ARG A 90 -12.90 -24.96 5.46
CA ARG A 90 -13.17 -25.87 6.56
C ARG A 90 -14.28 -25.28 7.43
N PRO A 91 -15.56 -25.59 7.12
CA PRO A 91 -16.67 -25.15 7.93
C PRO A 91 -16.43 -25.57 9.38
N VAL A 92 -16.35 -24.58 10.27
CA VAL A 92 -16.32 -24.80 11.73
C VAL A 92 -17.73 -24.60 12.26
N ASP A 93 -18.04 -25.26 13.37
CA ASP A 93 -19.36 -25.16 13.99
C ASP A 93 -19.73 -23.72 14.32
N ASP A 94 -21.04 -23.48 14.44
CA ASP A 94 -21.61 -22.15 14.60
C ASP A 94 -21.19 -21.51 15.95
N ASP A 95 -20.93 -22.33 16.98
CA ASP A 95 -20.53 -21.87 18.31
C ASP A 95 -19.09 -21.33 18.30
N ALA A 96 -18.15 -22.06 17.68
CA ALA A 96 -16.77 -21.66 17.49
C ALA A 96 -16.65 -20.48 16.52
N LEU A 97 -17.56 -20.36 15.56
CA LEU A 97 -17.63 -19.20 14.67
C LEU A 97 -18.06 -17.94 15.43
N ALA A 98 -19.09 -18.03 16.28
CA ALA A 98 -19.57 -16.91 17.07
C ALA A 98 -18.48 -16.35 18.00
N GLU A 99 -17.73 -17.24 18.67
CA GLU A 99 -16.61 -16.85 19.54
C GLU A 99 -15.51 -16.09 18.75
N LYS A 100 -15.14 -16.59 17.56
CA LYS A 100 -14.13 -15.95 16.69
C LYS A 100 -14.57 -14.57 16.18
N ILE A 101 -15.84 -14.41 15.83
CA ILE A 101 -16.38 -13.12 15.39
C ILE A 101 -16.37 -12.13 16.55
N SER A 102 -16.83 -12.54 17.73
CA SER A 102 -16.81 -11.70 18.93
C SER A 102 -15.39 -11.25 19.31
N ALA A 103 -14.41 -12.15 19.27
CA ALA A 103 -13.01 -11.81 19.51
C ALA A 103 -12.45 -10.83 18.47
N SER A 104 -12.74 -11.05 17.18
CA SER A 104 -12.31 -10.15 16.10
C SER A 104 -12.90 -8.73 16.22
N LEU A 105 -14.11 -8.60 16.75
CA LEU A 105 -14.76 -7.30 16.95
C LEU A 105 -14.21 -6.57 18.19
N ALA A 106 -13.78 -7.31 19.22
CA ALA A 106 -13.19 -6.73 20.43
C ALA A 106 -11.79 -6.13 20.19
N ASP A 107 -10.98 -6.74 19.32
CA ASP A 107 -9.64 -6.24 18.95
C ASP A 107 -9.69 -5.07 17.94
N SER A 108 -10.88 -4.64 17.52
CA SER A 108 -11.09 -3.57 16.53
C SER A 108 -11.46 -2.21 17.13
N GLU A 109 -11.53 -2.09 18.46
CA GLU A 109 -11.72 -0.78 19.12
C GLU A 109 -10.37 -0.01 19.22
N PRO A 110 -10.37 1.31 18.94
CA PRO A 110 -9.16 2.14 18.89
C PRO A 110 -8.49 2.38 20.25
#